data_AF-A0A9N9XWU8-F1
#
_entry.id   AF-A0A9N9XWU8-F1
#
_cell.length_a   1.000
_cell.length_b   1.000
_cell.length_c   1.000
_cell.angle_alpha   90.00
_cell.angle_beta   90.00
_cell.angle_gamma   90.00
#
_symmetry.space_group_name_H-M   'P 1'
#
loop_
_entity.id
_entity.type
_entity.pdbx_description
1 polymer ?
#
loop_
_entity_poly.entity_id
_entity_poly.type
_entity_poly.pdbx_seq_one_letter_code
_entity_poly.pdbx_strand_id
1 'polypeptide(L)'
;MKTVLLSLLWPMAALAATTTNLTTTGCVDASGLQKCLDNVASTAQTCLDNARKAGSQAEIIACGCVYYTDNVNCYAASCWNRVYECEYQKYVYEYLKNCETAKLPLPYFPAPDNAPDACSCNLGKVYQTFLNNLNEGTSCIKGSSSFGKRDALGSINKMVACECCAMSGALSGIYETCPDTDPNLVGLSYVSQLETLYNQPFSSCAPYMSSYDCQKDLSFTAASSYISPGSALTTGKGSLSNGAGSVTSPGSGSVFSYTNLADSVVYTITAASASGNHNSGGSGSSSGSAQASATGSKSSDQKGAAMGISVAGKSALLVILTFLVVIL
;
A
#
# COMPACT_ATOMS: atom_id res chain seq x y z
N MET A 1 -45.02 34.56 -5.60
CA MET A 1 -44.22 33.80 -6.59
C MET A 1 -43.34 32.83 -5.82
N LYS A 2 -43.49 31.53 -6.08
CA LYS A 2 -42.74 30.46 -5.42
C LYS A 2 -41.40 30.27 -6.14
N THR A 3 -40.29 30.46 -5.43
CA THR A 3 -38.94 30.13 -5.92
C THR A 3 -38.73 28.64 -5.71
N VAL A 4 -38.64 27.88 -6.80
CA VAL A 4 -38.39 26.44 -6.80
C VAL A 4 -36.89 26.21 -6.65
N LEU A 5 -36.47 25.60 -5.54
CA LEU A 5 -35.16 24.97 -5.40
C LEU A 5 -35.04 23.83 -6.42
N LEU A 6 -34.04 23.89 -7.30
CA LEU A 6 -33.63 22.76 -8.13
C LEU A 6 -32.34 22.18 -7.58
N SER A 7 -32.49 21.20 -6.68
CA SER A 7 -31.39 20.40 -6.12
C SER A 7 -30.89 19.43 -7.18
N LEU A 8 -29.74 19.71 -7.79
CA LEU A 8 -29.03 18.76 -8.65
C LEU A 8 -28.37 17.69 -7.78
N LEU A 9 -29.09 16.58 -7.56
CA LEU A 9 -28.55 15.33 -7.05
C LEU A 9 -27.78 14.65 -8.19
N TRP A 10 -26.45 14.76 -8.18
CA TRP A 10 -25.59 13.86 -8.96
C TRP A 10 -25.56 12.49 -8.27
N PRO A 11 -25.73 11.38 -9.02
CA PRO A 11 -25.50 10.05 -8.47
C PRO A 11 -23.98 9.89 -8.30
N MET A 12 -23.51 9.92 -7.05
CA MET A 12 -22.18 9.39 -6.75
C MET A 12 -22.23 7.88 -7.02
N ALA A 13 -21.66 7.46 -8.15
CA ALA A 13 -21.33 6.07 -8.36
C ALA A 13 -20.30 5.69 -7.29
N ALA A 14 -20.74 4.95 -6.28
CA ALA A 14 -19.85 4.35 -5.30
C ALA A 14 -18.94 3.37 -6.04
N LEU A 15 -17.68 3.78 -6.27
CA LEU A 15 -16.61 2.85 -6.57
C LEU A 15 -16.42 1.98 -5.33
N ALA A 16 -17.03 0.80 -5.33
CA ALA A 16 -16.73 -0.21 -4.34
C ALA A 16 -15.26 -0.59 -4.52
N ALA A 17 -14.40 -0.09 -3.63
CA ALA A 17 -13.06 -0.62 -3.48
C ALA A 17 -13.22 -2.09 -3.07
N THR A 18 -12.94 -3.02 -3.99
CA THR A 18 -12.76 -4.42 -3.63
C THR A 18 -11.51 -4.49 -2.76
N THR A 19 -11.69 -4.56 -1.43
CA THR A 19 -10.58 -4.78 -0.50
C THR A 19 -9.89 -6.09 -0.86
N THR A 20 -8.59 -6.07 -1.11
CA THR A 20 -7.83 -7.30 -1.35
C THR A 20 -7.80 -8.09 -0.05
N ASN A 21 -8.48 -9.24 -0.02
CA ASN A 21 -8.46 -10.14 1.11
C ASN A 21 -7.28 -11.10 0.96
N LEU A 22 -6.49 -11.25 2.02
CA LEU A 22 -5.45 -12.26 2.11
C LEU A 22 -6.06 -13.63 2.43
N THR A 23 -5.71 -14.65 1.67
CA THR A 23 -6.13 -16.03 1.85
C THR A 23 -5.11 -16.83 2.64
N THR A 24 -5.54 -17.88 3.31
CA THR A 24 -4.68 -18.83 4.02
C THR A 24 -4.35 -20.08 3.19
N THR A 25 -5.05 -20.26 2.06
CA THR A 25 -4.90 -21.44 1.21
C THR A 25 -3.48 -21.52 0.65
N GLY A 26 -2.85 -22.70 0.65
CA GLY A 26 -1.51 -22.88 0.10
C GLY A 26 -0.37 -22.24 0.91
N CYS A 27 -0.66 -21.56 2.02
CA CYS A 27 0.36 -21.05 2.92
C CYS A 27 1.04 -22.19 3.67
N VAL A 28 2.35 -22.05 3.88
CA VAL A 28 3.19 -23.00 4.61
C VAL A 28 2.67 -23.30 6.03
N ASP A 29 2.09 -22.30 6.70
CA ASP A 29 1.36 -22.46 7.96
C ASP A 29 0.00 -21.77 7.89
N ALA A 30 -0.91 -22.35 7.11
CA ALA A 30 -2.28 -21.85 6.97
C ALA A 30 -2.99 -21.67 8.33
N SER A 31 -2.72 -22.56 9.30
CA SER A 31 -3.35 -22.52 10.62
C SER A 31 -2.84 -21.38 11.49
N GLY A 32 -1.52 -21.16 11.51
CA GLY A 32 -0.90 -20.05 12.21
C GLY A 32 -1.24 -18.72 11.57
N LEU A 33 -1.29 -18.67 10.23
CA LEU A 33 -1.75 -17.49 9.52
C LEU A 33 -3.19 -17.15 9.90
N GLN A 34 -4.13 -18.11 9.86
CA GLN A 34 -5.52 -17.85 10.22
C GLN A 34 -5.63 -17.28 11.64
N LYS A 35 -4.96 -17.92 12.61
CA LYS A 35 -4.94 -17.43 14.00
C LYS A 35 -4.37 -16.02 14.11
N CYS A 36 -3.32 -15.72 13.35
CA CYS A 36 -2.73 -14.39 13.32
C CYS A 36 -3.71 -13.35 12.76
N LEU A 37 -4.31 -13.62 11.59
CA LEU A 37 -5.29 -12.73 10.95
C LEU A 37 -6.53 -12.51 11.83
N ASP A 38 -7.02 -13.55 12.50
CA ASP A 38 -8.16 -13.45 13.43
C ASP A 38 -7.83 -12.54 14.62
N ASN A 39 -6.61 -12.66 15.16
CA ASN A 39 -6.14 -11.80 16.25
C ASN A 39 -5.99 -10.34 15.80
N VAL A 40 -5.46 -10.11 14.59
CA VAL A 40 -5.34 -8.77 14.00
C VAL A 40 -6.72 -8.14 13.80
N ALA A 41 -7.68 -8.90 13.25
CA ALA A 41 -9.05 -8.45 13.08
C ALA A 41 -9.72 -8.08 14.42
N SER A 42 -9.56 -8.94 15.44
CA SER A 42 -10.11 -8.68 16.78
C SER A 42 -9.50 -7.42 17.42
N THR A 43 -8.18 -7.24 17.28
CA THR A 43 -7.46 -6.08 17.83
C THR A 43 -7.87 -4.80 17.11
N ALA A 44 -7.92 -4.83 15.78
CA ALA A 44 -8.35 -3.69 14.97
C ALA A 44 -9.80 -3.30 15.25
N GLN A 45 -10.70 -4.27 15.45
CA GLN A 45 -12.09 -3.98 15.82
C GLN A 45 -12.17 -3.25 17.17
N THR A 46 -11.41 -3.71 18.17
CA THR A 46 -11.33 -3.04 19.47
C THR A 46 -10.80 -1.60 19.34
N CYS A 47 -9.76 -1.40 18.54
CA CYS A 47 -9.20 -0.08 18.24
C CYS A 47 -10.26 0.83 17.60
N LEU A 48 -10.93 0.35 16.55
CA LEU A 48 -11.97 1.10 15.83
C LEU A 48 -13.15 1.47 16.74
N ASP A 49 -13.57 0.58 17.62
CA ASP A 49 -14.68 0.85 18.53
C ASP A 49 -14.32 1.91 19.58
N ASN A 50 -13.08 1.94 20.05
CA ASN A 50 -12.59 2.99 20.93
C ASN A 50 -12.48 4.33 20.20
N ALA A 51 -11.90 4.33 19.00
CA ALA A 51 -11.78 5.51 18.15
C ALA A 51 -13.15 6.15 17.83
N ARG A 52 -14.15 5.30 17.51
CA ARG A 52 -15.54 5.75 17.28
C ARG A 52 -16.17 6.34 18.53
N LYS A 53 -15.99 5.72 19.70
CA LYS A 53 -16.48 6.26 20.98
C LYS A 53 -15.84 7.60 21.31
N ALA A 54 -14.57 7.78 20.95
CA ALA A 54 -13.85 9.04 21.11
C ALA A 54 -14.19 10.08 20.03
N GLY A 55 -14.89 9.69 18.96
CA GLY A 55 -15.15 10.56 17.81
C GLY A 55 -13.89 10.94 17.02
N SER A 56 -12.82 10.14 17.10
CA SER A 56 -11.51 10.45 16.54
C SER A 56 -11.33 9.83 15.15
N GLN A 57 -11.50 10.64 14.10
CA GLN A 57 -11.25 10.19 12.73
C GLN A 57 -9.79 9.81 12.48
N ALA A 58 -8.85 10.54 13.09
CA ALA A 58 -7.42 10.24 13.00
C ALA A 58 -7.10 8.87 13.59
N GLU A 59 -7.73 8.50 14.71
CA GLU A 59 -7.54 7.19 15.34
C GLU A 59 -8.17 6.07 14.49
N ILE A 60 -9.33 6.32 13.87
CA ILE A 60 -9.93 5.36 12.91
C ILE A 60 -8.96 5.03 11.77
N ILE A 61 -8.32 6.05 11.19
CA ILE A 61 -7.33 5.87 10.11
C ILE A 61 -6.12 5.11 10.64
N ALA A 62 -5.60 5.48 11.82
CA ALA A 62 -4.46 4.81 12.44
C ALA A 62 -4.73 3.33 12.72
N CYS A 63 -5.92 2.97 13.23
CA CYS A 63 -6.34 1.58 13.42
C CYS A 63 -6.29 0.77 12.11
N GLY A 64 -6.73 1.39 11.00
CA GLY A 64 -6.67 0.76 9.68
C GLY A 64 -5.23 0.52 9.20
N CYS A 65 -4.32 1.45 9.44
CA CYS A 65 -2.91 1.30 9.02
C CYS A 65 -2.14 0.28 9.86
N VAL A 66 -2.44 0.17 11.15
CA VAL A 66 -1.92 -0.91 11.99
C VAL A 66 -2.44 -2.27 11.52
N TYR A 67 -3.73 -2.35 11.15
CA TYR A 67 -4.31 -3.58 10.59
C TYR A 67 -3.57 -4.05 9.32
N TYR A 68 -3.20 -3.14 8.42
CA TYR A 68 -2.37 -3.48 7.27
C TYR A 68 -1.00 -4.02 7.67
N THR A 69 -0.29 -3.30 8.55
CA THR A 69 1.06 -3.66 9.02
C THR A 69 1.07 -5.04 9.67
N ASP A 70 0.11 -5.32 10.56
CA ASP A 70 0.07 -6.58 11.28
C ASP A 70 -0.29 -7.76 10.35
N ASN A 71 -1.18 -7.57 9.39
CA ASN A 71 -1.45 -8.58 8.37
C ASN A 71 -0.24 -8.87 7.47
N VAL A 72 0.53 -7.83 7.10
CA VAL A 72 1.81 -7.98 6.39
C VAL A 72 2.78 -8.83 7.22
N ASN A 73 2.87 -8.58 8.52
CA ASN A 73 3.69 -9.36 9.45
C ASN A 73 3.22 -10.82 9.57
N CYS A 74 1.91 -11.05 9.68
CA CYS A 74 1.31 -12.39 9.70
C CYS A 74 1.67 -13.18 8.43
N TYR A 75 1.55 -12.56 7.26
CA TYR A 75 1.90 -13.20 5.99
C TYR A 75 3.39 -13.49 5.88
N ALA A 76 4.23 -12.52 6.27
CA ALA A 76 5.67 -12.68 6.27
C ALA A 76 6.16 -13.81 7.19
N ALA A 77 5.45 -14.08 8.29
CA ALA A 77 5.74 -15.16 9.21
C ALA A 77 5.20 -16.52 8.72
N SER A 78 3.91 -16.60 8.37
CA SER A 78 3.20 -17.88 8.20
C SER A 78 2.86 -18.23 6.75
N CYS A 79 3.08 -17.32 5.80
CA CYS A 79 2.80 -17.51 4.38
C CYS A 79 3.91 -16.95 3.48
N TRP A 80 5.16 -16.97 3.96
CA TRP A 80 6.32 -16.50 3.21
C TRP A 80 6.50 -17.20 1.85
N ASN A 81 5.87 -18.36 1.65
CA ASN A 81 5.94 -19.09 0.38
C ASN A 81 5.03 -18.51 -0.73
N ARG A 82 4.15 -17.55 -0.40
CA ARG A 82 3.21 -16.90 -1.33
C ARG A 82 3.36 -15.37 -1.39
N VAL A 83 4.40 -14.81 -0.74
CA VAL A 83 4.59 -13.34 -0.65
C VAL A 83 4.94 -12.67 -1.98
N TYR A 84 5.33 -13.41 -3.01
CA TYR A 84 5.57 -12.81 -4.34
C TYR A 84 4.35 -12.84 -5.25
N GLU A 85 3.31 -13.58 -4.86
CA GLU A 85 2.07 -13.68 -5.62
C GLU A 85 1.28 -12.37 -5.64
N CYS A 86 0.41 -12.22 -6.63
CA CYS A 86 -0.37 -11.02 -6.85
C CYS A 86 -1.24 -10.63 -5.66
N GLU A 87 -1.74 -11.59 -4.89
CA GLU A 87 -2.60 -11.33 -3.74
C GLU A 87 -1.86 -10.55 -2.65
N TYR A 88 -0.68 -11.00 -2.25
CA TYR A 88 0.15 -10.29 -1.28
C TYR A 88 0.64 -8.95 -1.83
N GLN A 89 1.13 -8.92 -3.06
CA GLN A 89 1.65 -7.69 -3.66
C GLN A 89 0.55 -6.62 -3.79
N LYS A 90 -0.70 -7.01 -4.13
CA LYS A 90 -1.86 -6.10 -4.12
C LYS A 90 -2.20 -5.61 -2.73
N TYR A 91 -2.16 -6.49 -1.72
CA TYR A 91 -2.44 -6.11 -0.35
C TYR A 91 -1.45 -5.04 0.15
N VAL A 92 -0.15 -5.23 -0.09
CA VAL A 92 0.88 -4.23 0.27
C VAL A 92 0.71 -2.95 -0.54
N TYR A 93 0.36 -3.04 -1.81
CA TYR A 93 0.04 -1.89 -2.65
C TYR A 93 -1.17 -1.10 -2.10
N GLU A 94 -2.24 -1.78 -1.67
CA GLU A 94 -3.40 -1.15 -1.02
C GLU A 94 -3.03 -0.50 0.32
N TYR A 95 -2.16 -1.13 1.11
CA TYR A 95 -1.62 -0.51 2.31
C TYR A 95 -0.95 0.83 2.00
N LEU A 96 -0.02 0.84 1.05
CA LEU A 96 0.72 2.04 0.64
C LEU A 96 -0.19 3.13 0.06
N LYS A 97 -1.27 2.73 -0.62
CA LYS A 97 -2.26 3.66 -1.17
C LYS A 97 -3.18 4.25 -0.11
N ASN A 98 -3.62 3.45 0.86
CA ASN A 98 -4.65 3.85 1.83
C ASN A 98 -4.08 4.43 3.14
N CYS A 99 -2.77 4.31 3.34
CA CYS A 99 -2.08 4.80 4.53
C CYS A 99 -0.98 5.78 4.15
N GLU A 100 -1.21 7.07 4.35
CA GLU A 100 -0.25 8.14 4.03
C GLU A 100 1.07 8.01 4.80
N THR A 101 1.05 7.38 5.97
CA THR A 101 2.25 7.12 6.78
C THR A 101 3.06 5.92 6.29
N ALA A 102 2.47 5.05 5.46
CA ALA A 102 3.10 3.83 4.98
C ALA A 102 4.26 4.16 4.04
N LYS A 103 5.40 3.52 4.26
CA LYS A 103 6.63 3.74 3.48
C LYS A 103 7.38 2.44 3.29
N LEU A 104 8.15 2.39 2.20
CA LEU A 104 9.11 1.33 1.96
C LEU A 104 10.36 1.52 2.85
N PRO A 105 11.08 0.43 3.19
CA PRO A 105 10.84 -0.95 2.78
C PRO A 105 9.74 -1.64 3.58
N LEU A 106 9.00 -2.54 2.93
CA LEU A 106 8.06 -3.48 3.57
C LEU A 106 8.52 -4.92 3.27
N PRO A 107 8.21 -5.91 4.14
CA PRO A 107 8.59 -7.30 3.89
C PRO A 107 8.24 -7.75 2.48
N TYR A 108 9.20 -8.33 1.77
CA TYR A 108 9.01 -8.93 0.45
C TYR A 108 8.40 -8.00 -0.63
N PHE A 109 8.54 -6.68 -0.47
CA PHE A 109 7.99 -5.69 -1.38
C PHE A 109 9.01 -4.56 -1.67
N PRO A 110 9.46 -4.37 -2.92
CA PRO A 110 9.08 -5.12 -4.13
C PRO A 110 9.50 -6.59 -4.13
N ALA A 111 8.80 -7.41 -4.92
CA ALA A 111 9.27 -8.75 -5.22
C ALA A 111 10.63 -8.69 -5.96
N PRO A 112 11.58 -9.61 -5.69
CA PRO A 112 12.81 -9.74 -6.46
C PRO A 112 12.54 -10.05 -7.94
N ASP A 113 13.52 -9.76 -8.79
CA ASP A 113 13.46 -10.13 -10.19
C ASP A 113 13.42 -11.64 -10.38
N ASN A 114 12.52 -12.10 -11.27
CA ASN A 114 12.32 -13.52 -11.58
C ASN A 114 12.01 -14.39 -10.35
N ALA A 115 11.41 -13.79 -9.30
CA ALA A 115 11.00 -14.56 -8.13
C ALA A 115 9.99 -15.66 -8.54
N PRO A 116 10.09 -16.88 -7.96
CA PRO A 116 9.14 -17.95 -8.25
C PRO A 116 7.73 -17.54 -7.85
N ASP A 117 6.75 -17.94 -8.66
CA ASP A 117 5.32 -17.65 -8.44
C ASP A 117 5.01 -16.14 -8.32
N ALA A 118 5.90 -15.30 -8.83
CA ALA A 118 5.73 -13.85 -8.74
C ALA A 118 4.51 -13.38 -9.54
N CYS A 119 3.90 -12.31 -9.06
CA CYS A 119 2.86 -11.63 -9.81
C CYS A 119 3.36 -11.19 -11.19
N SER A 120 2.51 -11.32 -12.20
CA SER A 120 2.79 -10.97 -13.61
C SER A 120 3.24 -9.52 -13.82
N CYS A 121 2.98 -8.66 -12.83
CA CYS A 121 3.45 -7.29 -12.75
C CYS A 121 4.03 -7.05 -11.36
N ASN A 122 5.25 -6.50 -11.32
CA ASN A 122 5.91 -6.18 -10.06
C ASN A 122 5.38 -4.84 -9.52
N LEU A 123 4.28 -4.91 -8.76
CA LEU A 123 3.62 -3.73 -8.19
C LEU A 123 4.54 -2.88 -7.32
N GLY A 124 5.49 -3.50 -6.62
CA GLY A 124 6.45 -2.76 -5.81
C GLY A 124 7.44 -1.97 -6.64
N LYS A 125 7.87 -2.49 -7.81
CA LYS A 125 8.69 -1.72 -8.74
C LYS A 125 7.91 -0.54 -9.33
N VAL A 126 6.63 -0.73 -9.68
CA VAL A 126 5.79 0.37 -10.14
C VAL A 126 5.71 1.47 -9.08
N TYR A 127 5.42 1.09 -7.83
CA TYR A 127 5.35 2.06 -6.73
C TYR A 127 6.70 2.73 -6.45
N GLN A 128 7.81 1.99 -6.52
CA GLN A 128 9.14 2.56 -6.33
C GLN A 128 9.51 3.55 -7.43
N THR A 129 9.21 3.24 -8.69
CA THR A 129 9.40 4.18 -9.81
C THR A 129 8.55 5.43 -9.65
N PHE A 130 7.31 5.28 -9.17
CA PHE A 130 6.47 6.42 -8.81
C PHE A 130 7.12 7.31 -7.73
N LEU A 131 7.58 6.73 -6.61
CA LEU A 131 8.23 7.48 -5.54
C LEU A 131 9.52 8.18 -6.00
N ASN A 132 10.31 7.50 -6.84
CA ASN A 132 11.54 8.07 -7.38
C ASN A 132 11.24 9.28 -8.27
N ASN A 133 10.24 9.19 -9.16
CA ASN A 133 9.82 10.33 -9.99
C ASN A 133 9.23 11.49 -9.17
N LEU A 134 8.47 11.19 -8.11
CA LEU A 134 7.98 12.22 -7.18
C LEU A 134 9.14 12.95 -6.48
N ASN A 135 10.18 12.22 -6.07
CA ASN A 135 11.36 12.80 -5.42
C ASN A 135 12.22 13.62 -6.40
N GLU A 136 12.42 13.13 -7.63
CA GLU A 136 13.10 13.86 -8.70
C GLU A 136 12.32 15.14 -9.04
N GLY A 137 10.99 15.06 -9.21
CA GLY A 137 10.13 16.22 -9.44
C GLY A 137 10.20 17.26 -8.32
N THR A 138 10.14 16.82 -7.07
CA THR A 138 10.30 17.71 -5.90
C THR A 138 11.67 18.41 -5.92
N SER A 139 12.73 17.68 -6.27
CA SER A 139 14.09 18.23 -6.36
C SER A 139 14.22 19.23 -7.53
N CYS A 140 13.63 18.90 -8.67
CA CYS A 140 13.60 19.74 -9.86
C CYS A 140 12.85 21.06 -9.61
N ILE A 141 11.67 21.01 -8.96
CA ILE A 141 10.88 22.20 -8.61
C ILE A 141 11.68 23.11 -7.68
N LYS A 142 12.28 22.55 -6.62
CA LYS A 142 13.15 23.30 -5.69
C LYS A 142 14.30 23.97 -6.41
N GLY A 143 14.99 23.26 -7.30
CA GLY A 143 16.09 23.81 -8.10
C GLY A 143 15.65 24.85 -9.14
N SER A 144 14.38 24.79 -9.57
CA SER A 144 13.80 25.72 -10.55
C SER A 144 13.26 27.00 -9.91
N SER A 145 13.01 26.98 -8.60
CA SER A 145 12.53 28.14 -7.86
C SER A 145 13.63 29.20 -7.70
N SER A 146 13.66 30.20 -8.58
CA SER A 146 14.50 31.40 -8.46
C SER A 146 13.65 32.61 -8.10
N PHE A 147 13.11 32.64 -6.88
CA PHE A 147 12.42 33.80 -6.35
C PHE A 147 13.38 35.02 -6.32
N GLY A 148 13.10 36.05 -7.13
CA GLY A 148 13.87 37.30 -7.17
C GLY A 148 14.81 37.50 -8.38
N LYS A 149 14.81 36.62 -9.39
CA LYS A 149 15.57 36.82 -10.64
C LYS A 149 14.69 37.41 -11.76
N ARG A 150 15.30 38.00 -12.79
CA ARG A 150 14.62 38.69 -13.91
C ARG A 150 13.72 37.80 -14.77
N ASP A 151 13.81 36.48 -14.66
CA ASP A 151 13.03 35.51 -15.46
C ASP A 151 12.10 34.66 -14.59
N ALA A 152 11.09 35.33 -14.03
CA ALA A 152 10.05 34.67 -13.24
C ALA A 152 9.21 33.70 -14.10
N LEU A 153 8.94 34.05 -15.35
CA LEU A 153 8.13 33.23 -16.27
C LEU A 153 8.86 31.95 -16.69
N GLY A 154 10.15 32.02 -17.06
CA GLY A 154 10.94 30.83 -17.35
C GLY A 154 11.10 29.91 -16.14
N SER A 155 11.18 30.48 -14.93
CA SER A 155 11.20 29.70 -13.68
C SER A 155 9.88 28.94 -13.47
N ILE A 156 8.74 29.58 -13.73
CA ILE A 156 7.41 28.93 -13.64
C ILE A 156 7.28 27.82 -14.67
N ASN A 157 7.62 28.08 -15.94
CA ASN A 157 7.54 27.07 -17.00
C ASN A 157 8.41 25.86 -16.69
N LYS A 158 9.59 26.08 -16.12
CA LYS A 158 10.47 25.00 -15.68
C LYS A 158 9.88 24.21 -14.52
N MET A 159 9.25 24.86 -13.54
CA MET A 159 8.54 24.16 -12.44
C MET A 159 7.41 23.27 -12.99
N VAL A 160 6.56 23.80 -13.88
CA VAL A 160 5.51 22.99 -14.51
C VAL A 160 6.10 21.85 -15.34
N ALA A 161 7.22 22.07 -16.03
CA ALA A 161 7.92 21.00 -16.75
C ALA A 161 8.42 19.90 -15.80
N CYS A 162 8.92 20.24 -14.60
CA CYS A 162 9.28 19.25 -13.58
C CYS A 162 8.07 18.40 -13.17
N GLU A 163 6.92 19.02 -12.90
CA GLU A 163 5.68 18.31 -12.54
C GLU A 163 5.25 17.35 -13.66
N CYS A 164 5.29 17.83 -14.89
CA CYS A 164 4.99 17.05 -16.09
C CYS A 164 5.94 15.86 -16.29
N CYS A 165 7.23 16.04 -16.05
CA CYS A 165 8.21 14.96 -16.13
C CYS A 165 8.05 13.93 -15.02
N ALA A 166 7.66 14.34 -13.81
CA ALA A 166 7.36 13.41 -12.72
C ALA A 166 6.14 12.53 -13.05
N MET A 167 5.06 13.14 -13.55
CA MET A 167 3.87 12.40 -14.00
C MET A 167 4.18 11.47 -15.17
N SER A 168 4.93 11.96 -16.16
CA SER A 168 5.36 11.20 -17.33
C SER A 168 6.23 10.00 -16.95
N GLY A 169 7.20 10.17 -16.06
CA GLY A 169 8.07 9.08 -15.63
C GLY A 169 7.34 8.06 -14.76
N ALA A 170 6.41 8.49 -13.90
CA ALA A 170 5.54 7.57 -13.16
C ALA A 170 4.68 6.73 -14.12
N LEU A 171 4.11 7.37 -15.15
CA LEU A 171 3.34 6.69 -16.19
C LEU A 171 4.20 5.71 -16.98
N SER A 172 5.41 6.11 -17.36
CA SER A 172 6.36 5.26 -18.08
C SER A 172 6.78 4.05 -17.24
N GLY A 173 6.99 4.24 -15.93
CA GLY A 173 7.25 3.15 -14.99
C GLY A 173 6.16 2.08 -14.96
N ILE A 174 4.89 2.48 -15.09
CA ILE A 174 3.76 1.53 -15.18
C ILE A 174 3.89 0.68 -16.44
N TYR A 175 4.08 1.30 -17.61
CA TYR A 175 4.11 0.59 -18.88
C TYR A 175 5.38 -0.23 -19.09
N GLU A 176 6.51 0.24 -18.59
CA GLU A 176 7.79 -0.48 -18.65
C GLU A 176 7.77 -1.71 -17.75
N THR A 177 7.16 -1.60 -16.55
CA THR A 177 7.10 -2.71 -15.60
C THR A 177 5.98 -3.69 -15.92
N CYS A 178 4.85 -3.20 -16.44
CA CYS A 178 3.62 -3.97 -16.57
C CYS A 178 2.92 -3.72 -17.92
N PRO A 179 3.60 -3.99 -19.06
CA PRO A 179 3.11 -3.61 -20.39
C PRO A 179 1.76 -4.25 -20.76
N ASP A 180 1.53 -5.50 -20.33
CA ASP A 180 0.36 -6.29 -20.70
C ASP A 180 -0.81 -6.20 -19.70
N THR A 181 -0.65 -5.45 -18.60
CA THR A 181 -1.68 -5.33 -17.55
C THR A 181 -2.48 -4.05 -17.70
N ASP A 182 -3.78 -4.10 -17.36
CA ASP A 182 -4.61 -2.89 -17.26
C ASP A 182 -4.00 -1.89 -16.26
N PRO A 183 -3.63 -0.66 -16.68
CA PRO A 183 -3.03 0.36 -15.82
C PRO A 183 -3.87 0.72 -14.59
N ASN A 184 -5.20 0.58 -14.66
CA ASN A 184 -6.09 0.82 -13.53
C ASN A 184 -5.83 -0.15 -12.37
N LEU A 185 -5.25 -1.32 -12.65
CA LEU A 185 -4.92 -2.34 -11.65
C LEU A 185 -3.53 -2.15 -11.03
N VAL A 186 -2.64 -1.36 -11.65
CA VAL A 186 -1.19 -1.44 -11.35
C VAL A 186 -0.52 -0.11 -11.04
N GLY A 187 -1.18 1.04 -11.15
CA GLY A 187 -0.51 2.30 -10.83
C GLY A 187 -1.17 3.58 -11.29
N LEU A 188 -2.16 3.52 -12.19
CA LEU A 188 -2.68 4.74 -12.83
C LEU A 188 -3.24 5.74 -11.82
N SER A 189 -3.79 5.26 -10.70
CA SER A 189 -4.27 6.13 -9.61
C SER A 189 -3.17 6.99 -8.97
N TYR A 190 -1.90 6.60 -9.05
CA TYR A 190 -0.80 7.43 -8.55
C TYR A 190 -0.51 8.61 -9.48
N VAL A 191 -0.67 8.43 -10.79
CA VAL A 191 -0.55 9.53 -11.74
C VAL A 191 -1.66 10.56 -11.49
N SER A 192 -2.90 10.11 -11.29
CA SER A 192 -4.01 11.01 -10.92
C SER A 192 -3.80 11.73 -9.57
N GLN A 193 -3.13 11.08 -8.62
CA GLN A 193 -2.73 11.72 -7.37
C GLN A 193 -1.70 12.83 -7.61
N LEU A 194 -0.72 12.63 -8.51
CA LEU A 194 0.23 13.70 -8.89
C LEU A 194 -0.47 14.85 -9.59
N GLU A 195 -1.40 14.58 -10.51
CA GLU A 195 -2.19 15.63 -11.16
C GLU A 195 -2.91 16.50 -10.14
N THR A 196 -3.46 15.87 -9.10
CA THR A 196 -4.13 16.57 -7.98
C THR A 196 -3.13 17.34 -7.12
N LEU A 197 -2.02 16.71 -6.74
CA LEU A 197 -0.98 17.29 -5.89
C LEU A 197 -0.34 18.54 -6.54
N TYR A 198 -0.05 18.46 -7.83
CA TYR A 198 0.53 19.57 -8.60
C TYR A 198 -0.51 20.55 -9.11
N ASN A 199 -1.80 20.22 -9.01
CA ASN A 199 -2.88 20.99 -9.65
C ASN A 199 -2.61 21.20 -11.15
N GLN A 200 -2.06 20.17 -11.80
CA GLN A 200 -1.57 20.20 -13.17
C GLN A 200 -2.02 18.93 -13.88
N PRO A 201 -3.04 18.98 -14.77
CA PRO A 201 -3.47 17.79 -15.49
C PRO A 201 -2.38 17.36 -16.48
N PHE A 202 -2.09 16.06 -16.55
CA PHE A 202 -1.05 15.55 -17.42
C PHE A 202 -1.36 15.85 -18.90
N SER A 203 -2.64 15.91 -19.27
CA SER A 203 -3.09 16.27 -20.62
C SER A 203 -2.60 17.64 -21.11
N SER A 204 -2.26 18.58 -20.21
CA SER A 204 -1.76 19.91 -20.59
C SER A 204 -0.22 20.01 -20.58
N CYS A 205 0.49 18.90 -20.35
CA CYS A 205 1.95 18.89 -20.22
C CYS A 205 2.73 18.95 -21.55
N ALA A 206 2.07 18.74 -22.69
CA ALA A 206 2.71 18.66 -24.00
C ALA A 206 3.64 19.86 -24.33
N PRO A 207 3.23 21.13 -24.18
CA PRO A 207 4.10 22.27 -24.48
C PRO A 207 5.33 22.38 -23.56
N TYR A 208 5.23 21.91 -22.32
CA TYR A 208 6.33 21.96 -21.37
C TYR A 208 7.36 20.86 -21.66
N MET A 209 6.88 19.63 -21.90
CA MET A 209 7.74 18.50 -22.23
C MET A 209 8.39 18.61 -23.62
N SER A 210 7.81 19.39 -24.55
CA SER A 210 8.49 19.72 -25.81
C SER A 210 9.57 20.78 -25.64
N SER A 211 9.49 21.60 -24.58
CA SER A 211 10.43 22.69 -24.31
C SER A 211 11.55 22.31 -23.35
N TYR A 212 11.34 21.25 -22.57
CA TYR A 212 12.29 20.73 -21.59
C TYR A 212 12.35 19.20 -21.70
N ASP A 213 13.51 18.68 -22.08
CA ASP A 213 13.80 17.25 -22.03
C ASP A 213 13.94 16.82 -20.56
N CYS A 214 13.10 15.89 -20.12
CA CYS A 214 13.05 15.45 -18.73
C CYS A 214 14.41 14.94 -18.22
N GLN A 215 15.17 14.25 -19.06
CA GLN A 215 16.46 13.69 -18.67
C GLN A 215 17.57 14.75 -18.79
N LYS A 216 17.67 15.41 -19.94
CA LYS A 216 18.80 16.31 -20.25
C LYS A 216 18.69 17.65 -19.56
N ASP A 217 17.51 18.24 -19.54
CA ASP A 217 17.31 19.61 -19.03
C ASP A 217 16.91 19.62 -17.55
N LEU A 218 16.22 18.55 -17.11
CA LEU A 218 15.60 18.48 -15.77
C LEU A 218 16.16 17.35 -14.88
N SER A 219 17.11 16.55 -15.38
CA SER A 219 17.85 15.53 -14.61
C SER A 219 16.99 14.39 -14.05
N PHE A 220 15.87 14.06 -14.67
CA PHE A 220 15.09 12.88 -14.31
C PHE A 220 15.77 11.61 -14.81
N THR A 221 15.80 10.57 -13.97
CA THR A 221 16.45 9.28 -14.26
C THR A 221 15.65 8.07 -13.78
N ALA A 222 14.57 8.29 -13.04
CA ALA A 222 13.76 7.24 -12.44
C ALA A 222 13.00 6.36 -13.44
N ALA A 223 12.85 6.80 -14.70
CA ALA A 223 12.26 6.02 -15.79
C ALA A 223 13.23 5.98 -16.99
N SER A 224 13.14 4.92 -17.80
CA SER A 224 13.97 4.81 -19.00
C SER A 224 13.46 5.70 -20.14
N SER A 225 12.17 5.99 -20.14
CA SER A 225 11.51 6.89 -21.08
C SER A 225 10.49 7.82 -20.40
N TYR A 226 10.06 8.86 -21.12
CA TYR A 226 9.10 9.85 -20.65
C TYR A 226 8.00 10.02 -21.70
N ILE A 227 6.89 9.32 -21.49
CA ILE A 227 5.69 9.37 -22.33
C ILE A 227 5.15 10.80 -22.43
N SER A 228 4.89 11.27 -23.64
CA SER A 228 4.24 12.57 -23.86
C SER A 228 2.72 12.47 -23.77
N PRO A 229 2.01 13.54 -23.35
CA PRO A 229 0.55 13.55 -23.33
C PRO A 229 -0.05 13.27 -24.72
N GLY A 230 -1.14 12.51 -24.75
CA GLY A 230 -1.83 12.14 -26.00
C GLY A 230 -1.12 11.06 -26.83
N SER A 231 0.02 10.54 -26.38
CA SER A 231 0.64 9.36 -26.99
C SER A 231 -0.34 8.19 -26.97
N ALA A 232 -0.43 7.46 -28.08
CA ALA A 232 -1.17 6.21 -28.12
C ALA A 232 -0.46 5.20 -27.22
N LEU A 233 -1.00 4.95 -26.04
CA LEU A 233 -0.49 3.96 -25.12
C LEU A 233 -1.11 2.63 -25.53
N THR A 234 -0.28 1.70 -25.99
CA THR A 234 -0.67 0.29 -26.06
C THR A 234 -0.74 -0.24 -24.64
N THR A 235 -1.84 0.06 -23.96
CA THR A 235 -2.08 -0.46 -22.62
C THR A 235 -2.58 -1.88 -22.75
N GLY A 236 -2.01 -2.79 -21.96
CA GLY A 236 -2.62 -4.09 -21.75
C GLY A 236 -4.05 -3.98 -21.24
N LYS A 237 -4.86 -5.00 -21.52
CA LYS A 237 -6.17 -5.22 -20.87
C LYS A 237 -6.15 -6.46 -19.98
N GLY A 238 -4.96 -6.98 -19.72
CA GLY A 238 -4.77 -8.20 -18.93
C GLY A 238 -5.06 -7.97 -17.46
N SER A 239 -5.53 -9.03 -16.80
CA SER A 239 -5.56 -9.11 -15.34
C SER A 239 -4.19 -9.49 -14.79
N LEU A 240 -4.00 -9.27 -13.49
CA LEU A 240 -2.85 -9.78 -12.75
C LEU A 240 -2.99 -11.29 -12.53
N SER A 241 -1.91 -12.04 -12.74
CA SER A 241 -1.84 -13.50 -12.54
C SER A 241 -0.52 -13.90 -11.92
N ASN A 242 -0.49 -14.99 -11.16
CA ASN A 242 0.77 -15.53 -10.65
C ASN A 242 1.54 -16.26 -11.75
N GLY A 243 2.86 -16.20 -11.67
CA GLY A 243 3.79 -16.90 -12.55
C GLY A 243 3.90 -18.39 -12.23
N ALA A 244 4.94 -19.02 -12.77
CA ALA A 244 5.25 -20.41 -12.48
C ALA A 244 6.30 -20.53 -11.35
N GLY A 245 6.41 -21.73 -10.78
CA GLY A 245 7.38 -22.07 -9.75
C GLY A 245 6.78 -22.05 -8.35
N SER A 246 7.63 -22.16 -7.34
CA SER A 246 7.23 -22.08 -5.94
C SER A 246 8.39 -21.61 -5.07
N VAL A 247 8.07 -20.87 -4.01
CA VAL A 247 9.05 -20.43 -3.02
C VAL A 247 9.20 -21.54 -1.97
N THR A 248 10.38 -22.15 -1.89
CA THR A 248 10.64 -23.30 -0.99
C THR A 248 11.38 -22.93 0.29
N SER A 249 11.87 -21.70 0.40
CA SER A 249 12.52 -21.16 1.60
C SER A 249 12.22 -19.67 1.75
N PRO A 250 12.12 -19.13 2.99
CA PRO A 250 11.89 -17.71 3.20
C PRO A 250 13.02 -16.87 2.60
N GLY A 251 12.70 -15.94 1.69
CA GLY A 251 13.70 -15.12 0.99
C GLY A 251 14.54 -14.22 1.91
N SER A 252 14.04 -13.90 3.09
CA SER A 252 14.73 -13.08 4.10
C SER A 252 15.42 -13.91 5.20
N GLY A 253 15.44 -15.25 5.07
CA GLY A 253 15.91 -16.17 6.10
C GLY A 253 14.84 -16.55 7.14
N SER A 254 15.17 -17.50 8.01
CA SER A 254 14.22 -18.04 9.00
C SER A 254 13.83 -17.04 10.09
N VAL A 255 14.69 -16.06 10.35
CA VAL A 255 14.43 -14.92 11.23
C VAL A 255 14.98 -13.68 10.56
N PHE A 256 14.18 -12.63 10.46
CA PHE A 256 14.63 -11.34 9.95
C PHE A 256 13.95 -10.20 10.72
N SER A 257 14.53 -9.01 10.62
CA SER A 257 13.92 -7.79 11.19
C SER A 257 13.81 -6.71 10.12
N TYR A 258 12.78 -5.87 10.24
CA TYR A 258 12.65 -4.66 9.45
C TYR A 258 12.12 -3.51 10.31
N THR A 259 12.47 -2.28 9.96
CA THR A 259 11.91 -1.08 10.58
C THR A 259 10.71 -0.64 9.77
N ASN A 260 9.52 -0.67 10.36
CA ASN A 260 8.35 -0.05 9.76
C ASN A 260 8.49 1.47 9.91
N LEU A 261 8.65 2.19 8.81
CA LEU A 261 8.84 3.64 8.85
C LEU A 261 7.53 4.41 9.15
N ALA A 262 6.38 3.73 9.13
CA ALA A 262 5.10 4.35 9.48
C ALA A 262 4.98 4.62 10.99
N ASP A 263 5.48 3.72 11.83
CA ASP A 263 5.43 3.81 13.30
C ASP A 263 6.83 3.87 13.96
N SER A 264 7.90 3.76 13.17
CA SER A 264 9.29 3.67 13.63
C SER A 264 9.60 2.46 14.51
N VAL A 265 8.79 1.41 14.44
CA VAL A 265 8.96 0.17 15.21
C VAL A 265 9.80 -0.83 14.43
N VAL A 266 10.72 -1.50 15.13
CA VAL A 266 11.46 -2.66 14.58
C VAL A 266 10.65 -3.92 14.84
N TYR A 267 10.21 -4.56 13.78
CA TYR A 267 9.54 -5.86 13.83
C TYR A 267 10.56 -6.96 13.58
N THR A 268 10.51 -8.00 14.41
CA THR A 268 11.27 -9.25 14.20
C THR A 268 10.29 -10.35 13.81
N ILE A 269 10.49 -10.90 12.62
CA ILE A 269 9.65 -11.94 12.03
C ILE A 269 10.41 -13.26 12.09
N THR A 270 9.74 -14.27 12.62
CA THR A 270 10.20 -15.67 12.57
C THR A 270 9.33 -16.41 11.58
N ALA A 271 9.95 -16.91 10.50
CA ALA A 271 9.26 -17.64 9.47
C ALA A 271 8.87 -19.05 9.96
N ALA A 272 7.64 -19.46 9.69
CA ALA A 272 7.16 -20.81 9.95
C ALA A 272 7.99 -21.85 9.17
N SER A 273 8.20 -23.03 9.74
CA SER A 273 8.96 -24.10 9.09
C SER A 273 8.19 -24.71 7.92
N ALA A 274 8.89 -25.03 6.83
CA ALA A 274 8.31 -25.64 5.62
C ALA A 274 7.76 -27.06 5.81
N SER A 275 8.12 -27.71 6.92
CA SER A 275 7.74 -29.09 7.22
C SER A 275 6.46 -29.13 8.04
N GLY A 276 5.43 -29.82 7.55
CA GLY A 276 4.17 -30.14 8.25
C GLY A 276 4.30 -31.02 9.50
N ASN A 277 5.44 -31.01 10.19
CA ASN A 277 5.53 -31.50 11.56
C ASN A 277 5.09 -30.38 12.50
N HIS A 278 3.78 -30.34 12.77
CA HIS A 278 3.26 -29.78 14.00
C HIS A 278 3.86 -30.55 15.20
N ASN A 279 5.07 -30.21 15.59
CA ASN A 279 5.56 -30.53 16.91
C ASN A 279 5.09 -29.41 17.84
N SER A 280 3.91 -29.65 18.42
CA SER A 280 3.40 -29.12 19.69
C SER A 280 4.28 -28.11 20.44
N GLY A 281 3.71 -26.93 20.72
CA GLY A 281 3.99 -26.16 21.93
C GLY A 281 5.04 -25.06 21.81
N GLY A 282 4.61 -23.90 21.32
CA GLY A 282 5.36 -22.65 21.44
C GLY A 282 4.38 -21.48 21.41
N SER A 283 3.80 -21.15 22.56
CA SER A 283 3.00 -19.92 22.73
C SER A 283 3.93 -18.71 22.60
N GLY A 284 4.14 -18.25 21.37
CA GLY A 284 4.74 -16.95 21.11
C GLY A 284 3.69 -15.87 21.34
N SER A 285 3.47 -15.51 22.61
CA SER A 285 2.76 -14.27 22.95
C SER A 285 3.55 -13.10 22.37
N SER A 286 3.04 -12.49 21.30
CA SER A 286 3.44 -11.15 20.88
C SER A 286 2.87 -10.14 21.87
N SER A 287 3.46 -10.05 23.06
CA SER A 287 3.27 -8.92 23.96
C SER A 287 4.29 -7.84 23.60
N GLY A 288 4.00 -7.06 22.58
CA GLY A 288 4.60 -5.74 22.39
C GLY A 288 3.97 -4.78 23.39
N SER A 289 4.30 -4.92 24.67
CA SER A 289 3.86 -4.01 25.73
C SER A 289 4.59 -2.68 25.55
N ALA A 290 3.88 -1.67 25.03
CA ALA A 290 4.26 -0.28 25.23
C ALA A 290 4.28 -0.01 26.75
N GLN A 291 5.48 0.26 27.27
CA GLN A 291 5.72 0.52 28.67
C GLN A 291 5.17 1.90 29.04
N ALA A 292 3.97 1.94 29.62
CA ALA A 292 3.45 3.11 30.32
C ALA A 292 3.56 2.88 31.83
N SER A 293 4.44 3.66 32.46
CA SER A 293 4.61 3.70 33.91
C SER A 293 3.33 4.14 34.60
N ALA A 294 2.75 3.27 35.45
CA ALA A 294 1.86 3.67 36.52
C ALA A 294 1.97 2.69 37.70
N THR A 295 2.54 3.20 38.79
CA THR A 295 2.62 2.60 40.12
C THR A 295 1.22 2.38 40.70
N GLY A 296 0.95 1.22 41.29
CA GLY A 296 -0.26 1.01 42.10
C GLY A 296 -0.69 -0.45 42.27
N SER A 297 -0.16 -1.10 43.29
CA SER A 297 -0.46 -2.47 43.73
C SER A 297 -1.94 -2.76 44.00
N LYS A 298 -2.45 -3.96 43.64
CA LYS A 298 -2.86 -5.05 44.57
C LYS A 298 -3.64 -6.19 43.88
N SER A 299 -3.05 -7.38 43.97
CA SER A 299 -3.58 -8.76 44.03
C SER A 299 -5.09 -8.98 44.24
N SER A 300 -5.68 -9.90 43.45
CA SER A 300 -6.35 -11.13 43.99
C SER A 300 -6.70 -12.15 42.89
N ASP A 301 -6.51 -13.41 43.25
CA ASP A 301 -6.71 -14.66 42.50
C ASP A 301 -8.17 -15.01 42.16
N GLN A 302 -8.41 -15.77 41.07
CA GLN A 302 -8.82 -17.21 41.10
C GLN A 302 -9.57 -17.70 39.84
N LYS A 303 -9.09 -18.86 39.35
CA LYS A 303 -9.81 -20.06 38.86
C LYS A 303 -11.00 -19.95 37.89
N GLY A 304 -10.72 -20.33 36.64
CA GLY A 304 -11.19 -21.56 35.99
C GLY A 304 -12.69 -21.85 35.85
N ALA A 305 -13.16 -21.99 34.60
CA ALA A 305 -14.09 -23.05 34.18
C ALA A 305 -14.10 -23.18 32.65
N ALA A 306 -13.88 -24.40 32.18
CA ALA A 306 -14.15 -24.81 30.82
C ALA A 306 -15.66 -24.93 30.59
N MET A 307 -16.15 -24.49 29.44
CA MET A 307 -17.38 -24.99 28.83
C MET A 307 -17.23 -24.96 27.32
N GLY A 308 -17.23 -26.15 26.72
CA GLY A 308 -17.31 -26.32 25.28
C GLY A 308 -18.72 -26.01 24.80
N ILE A 309 -18.81 -25.30 23.68
CA ILE A 309 -20.01 -25.25 22.86
C ILE A 309 -19.57 -25.38 21.41
N SER A 310 -19.98 -26.48 20.80
CA SER A 310 -19.94 -26.72 19.37
C SER A 310 -21.03 -25.85 18.72
N VAL A 311 -20.67 -24.95 17.80
CA VAL A 311 -21.62 -24.39 16.83
C VAL A 311 -20.96 -24.34 15.46
N ALA A 312 -21.55 -25.10 14.56
CA ALA A 312 -21.29 -25.14 13.15
C ALA A 312 -21.71 -23.83 12.46
N GLY A 313 -20.96 -23.47 11.41
CA GLY A 313 -21.53 -22.86 10.21
C GLY A 313 -21.69 -21.35 10.18
N LYS A 314 -20.94 -20.74 9.24
CA LYS A 314 -21.26 -19.51 8.50
C LYS A 314 -21.38 -18.22 9.33
N SER A 315 -20.36 -17.37 9.21
CA SER A 315 -20.53 -15.99 8.73
C SER A 315 -19.17 -15.38 8.43
N ALA A 316 -18.87 -15.27 7.13
CA ALA A 316 -17.87 -14.32 6.66
C ALA A 316 -18.42 -12.93 6.95
N LEU A 317 -17.90 -12.27 7.99
CA LEU A 317 -18.20 -10.88 8.27
C LEU A 317 -17.37 -10.04 7.29
N LEU A 318 -18.01 -9.67 6.18
CA LEU A 318 -17.49 -8.74 5.20
C LEU A 318 -17.42 -7.34 5.86
N VAL A 319 -16.27 -6.97 6.40
CA VAL A 319 -16.03 -5.60 6.87
C VAL A 319 -15.70 -4.74 5.66
N ILE A 320 -16.72 -4.10 5.09
CA ILE A 320 -16.55 -3.08 4.05
C ILE A 320 -15.98 -1.83 4.72
N LEU A 321 -14.67 -1.61 4.63
CA LEU A 321 -14.04 -0.31 4.89
C LEU A 321 -14.22 0.56 3.63
N THR A 322 -15.41 1.12 3.45
CA THR A 322 -15.63 2.22 2.52
C THR A 322 -15.02 3.49 3.11
N PHE A 323 -13.81 3.83 2.70
CA PHE A 323 -13.25 5.17 2.91
C PHE A 323 -13.96 6.16 1.99
N LEU A 324 -14.98 6.83 2.52
CA LEU A 324 -15.48 8.09 1.97
C LEU A 324 -14.50 9.18 2.41
N VAL A 325 -13.60 9.56 1.50
CA VAL A 325 -12.87 10.82 1.60
C VAL A 325 -13.90 11.93 1.40
N VAL A 326 -14.48 12.40 2.50
CA VAL A 326 -15.23 13.66 2.53
C VAL A 326 -14.18 14.75 2.55
N ILE A 327 -13.95 15.34 1.37
CA ILE A 327 -13.20 16.58 1.20
C ILE A 327 -13.97 17.69 1.93
N LEU A 328 -13.26 18.39 2.82
CA LEU A 328 -13.55 19.79 3.17
C LEU A 328 -12.41 20.65 2.65
#